data_AF-A0A1C5E763-F1
#
_entry.id   AF-A0A1C5E763-F1
#
_cell.length_a   1.000
_cell.length_b   1.000
_cell.length_c   1.000
_cell.angle_alpha   90.00
_cell.angle_beta   90.00
_cell.angle_gamma   90.00
#
_symmetry.space_group_name_H-M   'P 1'
#
loop_
_entity.id
_entity.type
_entity.pdbx_description
1 polymer ?
#
loop_
_entity_poly.entity_id
_entity_poly.type
_entity_poly.pdbx_seq_one_letter_code
_entity_poly.pdbx_strand_id
1 'polypeptide(L)'
;MTHDGTALTADLVRTLLRAQHPDLAERPLRLGARGWDNQLWRLGDDLAVRLPWATATADALLLKEHTWLPVLAPRLPLPVPVPQRLGAPSAGFP
;
A
#
# COMPACT_ATOMS: atom_id res chain seq x y z
N MET A 1 -17.95 4.71 -5.11
CA MET A 1 -17.74 5.97 -4.37
C MET A 1 -16.37 6.47 -4.73
N THR A 2 -16.29 7.60 -5.45
CA THR A 2 -15.04 8.32 -5.70
C THR A 2 -14.53 8.84 -4.36
N HIS A 3 -13.29 8.50 -3.98
CA HIS A 3 -12.70 8.96 -2.72
C HIS A 3 -12.53 10.48 -2.79
N ASP A 4 -13.50 11.18 -2.22
CA ASP A 4 -13.53 12.62 -2.16
C ASP A 4 -12.36 13.08 -1.27
N GLY A 5 -11.29 13.54 -1.90
CA GLY A 5 -10.36 14.51 -1.33
C GLY A 5 -9.63 14.18 -0.02
N THR A 6 -9.63 12.94 0.48
CA THR A 6 -8.81 12.62 1.66
C THR A 6 -7.36 12.61 1.22
N ALA A 7 -6.66 13.71 1.50
CA ALA A 7 -5.22 13.77 1.34
C ALA A 7 -4.62 12.63 2.15
N LEU A 8 -4.07 11.64 1.46
CA LEU A 8 -3.26 10.61 2.10
C LEU A 8 -2.06 11.33 2.74
N THR A 9 -2.03 11.35 4.06
CA THR A 9 -0.96 11.95 4.86
C THR A 9 -0.11 10.87 5.51
N ALA A 10 1.09 11.25 5.96
CA ALA A 10 1.96 10.35 6.72
C ALA A 10 1.27 9.87 8.01
N ASP A 11 0.50 10.74 8.67
CA ASP A 11 -0.20 10.42 9.91
C ASP A 11 -1.34 9.42 9.71
N LEU A 12 -2.08 9.53 8.60
CA LEU A 12 -3.09 8.54 8.24
C LEU A 12 -2.43 7.17 8.02
N VAL A 13 -1.38 7.13 7.19
CA VAL A 13 -0.64 5.88 6.91
C VAL A 13 -0.10 5.27 8.21
N ARG A 14 0.46 6.09 9.11
CA ARG A 14 0.98 5.63 10.40
C ARG A 14 -0.14 5.08 11.29
N THR A 15 -1.31 5.72 11.31
CA THR A 15 -2.48 5.25 12.06
C THR A 15 -2.94 3.88 11.56
N LEU A 16 -3.01 3.70 10.24
CA LEU A 16 -3.36 2.41 9.63
C LEU A 16 -2.32 1.33 9.94
N LEU A 17 -1.02 1.67 9.88
CA LEU A 17 0.05 0.75 10.27
C LEU A 17 -0.04 0.37 11.75
N ARG A 18 -0.27 1.30 12.67
CA ARG A 18 -0.42 0.98 14.11
C ARG A 18 -1.57 0.03 14.38
N ALA A 19 -2.68 0.19 13.66
CA ALA A 19 -3.86 -0.65 13.83
C ALA A 19 -3.67 -2.09 13.31
N GLN A 20 -2.95 -2.26 12.19
CA GLN A 20 -2.92 -3.54 11.48
C GLN A 20 -1.54 -4.24 11.48
N HIS A 21 -0.46 -3.46 11.49
CA HIS A 21 0.94 -3.92 11.43
C HIS A 21 1.81 -3.10 12.40
N PRO A 22 1.57 -3.20 13.72
CA PRO A 22 2.23 -2.36 14.73
C PRO A 22 3.75 -2.49 14.75
N ASP A 23 4.29 -3.64 14.33
CA ASP A 23 5.72 -3.90 14.16
C ASP A 23 6.38 -2.98 13.12
N LEU A 24 5.60 -2.44 12.18
CA LEU A 24 6.07 -1.57 11.11
C LEU A 24 5.80 -0.09 11.35
N ALA A 25 4.97 0.25 12.33
CA ALA A 25 4.39 1.58 12.47
C ALA A 25 5.38 2.69 12.86
N GLU A 26 6.48 2.32 13.53
CA GLU A 26 7.49 3.27 13.99
C GLU A 26 8.65 3.44 13.01
N ARG A 27 8.61 2.74 11.87
CA ARG A 27 9.62 2.89 10.81
C ARG A 27 9.53 4.28 10.15
N PRO A 28 10.64 4.81 9.61
CA PRO A 28 10.65 6.07 8.87
C PRO A 28 9.65 6.02 7.70
N LEU A 29 8.84 7.06 7.53
CA LEU A 29 7.80 7.10 6.50
C LEU A 29 7.94 8.38 5.67
N ARG A 30 8.00 8.22 4.35
CA ARG A 30 8.10 9.36 3.41
C ARG A 30 7.29 9.12 2.16
N LEU A 31 6.70 10.19 1.60
CA LEU A 31 6.01 10.10 0.32
C LEU A 31 7.01 9.68 -0.76
N GLY A 32 6.70 8.58 -1.46
CA GLY A 32 7.55 8.03 -2.50
C GLY A 32 7.10 8.47 -3.89
N ALA A 33 5.82 8.29 -4.19
CA ALA A 33 5.22 8.66 -5.46
C ALA A 33 3.69 8.79 -5.36
N ARG A 34 3.10 9.56 -6.27
CA ARG A 34 1.66 9.58 -6.52
C ARG A 34 1.42 8.99 -7.91
N GLY A 35 0.94 7.76 -7.94
CA GLY A 35 0.55 7.09 -9.18
C GLY A 35 -0.91 7.38 -9.53
N TRP A 36 -1.34 6.85 -10.68
CA TRP A 36 -2.72 6.99 -11.13
C TRP A 36 -3.71 6.36 -10.16
N ASP A 37 -3.56 5.07 -9.84
CA ASP A 37 -4.47 4.36 -8.92
C ASP A 37 -4.00 4.38 -7.47
N ASN A 38 -2.67 4.40 -7.26
CA ASN A 38 -2.05 4.15 -5.98
C ASN A 38 -1.10 5.27 -5.57
N GLN A 39 -1.15 5.64 -4.28
CA GLN A 39 -0.13 6.45 -3.66
C GLN A 39 0.87 5.54 -2.94
N LEU A 40 2.16 5.78 -3.17
CA LEU A 40 3.24 4.99 -2.60
C LEU A 40 3.98 5.79 -1.55
N TRP A 41 4.13 5.18 -0.38
CA TRP A 41 4.93 5.67 0.74
C TRP A 41 6.10 4.73 0.97
N ARG A 42 7.31 5.24 1.08
CA ARG A 42 8.47 4.42 1.47
C ARG A 42 8.48 4.27 2.97
N LEU A 43 8.73 3.06 3.44
CA LEU A 43 8.69 2.65 4.83
C LEU A 43 10.06 2.06 5.21
N GLY A 44 10.88 2.83 5.92
CA GLY A 44 12.31 2.59 6.08
C GLY A 44 13.01 2.42 4.73
N ASP A 45 13.95 1.47 4.68
CA ASP A 45 14.86 1.35 3.53
C ASP A 45 14.46 0.26 2.52
N ASP A 46 13.63 -0.71 2.93
CA ASP A 46 13.33 -1.93 2.16
C ASP A 46 11.83 -2.14 1.85
N LEU A 47 10.91 -1.35 2.43
CA LEU A 47 9.47 -1.54 2.24
C LEU A 47 8.79 -0.32 1.61
N ALA A 48 7.63 -0.58 1.00
CA ALA A 48 6.73 0.45 0.51
C ALA A 48 5.28 0.11 0.87
N VAL A 49 4.52 1.12 1.29
CA VAL A 49 3.07 1.04 1.48
C VAL A 49 2.39 1.60 0.24
N ARG A 50 1.52 0.80 -0.38
CA ARG A 50 0.70 1.21 -1.54
C ARG A 50 -0.74 1.33 -1.08
N LEU A 51 -1.32 2.51 -1.26
CA LEU A 51 -2.69 2.83 -0.87
C LEU A 51 -3.51 3.19 -2.11
N PRO A 52 -4.68 2.56 -2.33
CA PRO A 52 -5.59 2.98 -3.39
C PRO A 52 -6.11 4.39 -3.07
N TRP A 53 -6.13 5.31 -4.03
CA TRP A 53 -6.49 6.70 -3.69
C TRP A 53 -7.36 7.43 -4.71
N ALA A 54 -7.41 6.97 -5.95
CA ALA A 54 -8.00 7.76 -7.04
C ALA A 54 -9.13 7.05 -7.80
N THR A 55 -9.06 5.72 -7.97
CA THR A 55 -10.07 4.98 -8.74
C THR A 55 -10.82 4.00 -7.86
N ALA A 56 -12.08 3.74 -8.20
CA ALA A 56 -12.95 2.83 -7.46
C ALA A 56 -12.55 1.35 -7.57
N THR A 57 -11.58 1.03 -8.42
CA THR A 57 -11.10 -0.35 -8.67
C THR A 57 -9.64 -0.54 -8.24
N ALA A 58 -9.01 0.49 -7.66
CA ALA A 58 -7.59 0.46 -7.30
C ALA A 58 -7.29 -0.62 -6.25
N ASP A 59 -8.22 -0.86 -5.32
CA ASP A 59 -8.18 -1.93 -4.33
C ASP A 59 -8.16 -3.32 -4.98
N ALA A 60 -9.03 -3.57 -5.96
CA ALA A 60 -9.10 -4.82 -6.69
C ALA A 60 -7.81 -5.12 -7.46
N LEU A 61 -7.09 -4.09 -7.93
CA LEU A 61 -5.78 -4.25 -8.56
C LEU A 61 -4.71 -4.68 -7.55
N LEU A 62 -4.69 -4.09 -6.36
CA LEU A 62 -3.76 -4.48 -5.29
C LEU A 62 -4.01 -5.92 -4.81
N LEU A 63 -5.27 -6.35 -4.71
CA LEU A 63 -5.61 -7.74 -4.36
C LEU A 63 -5.11 -8.74 -5.41
N LYS A 64 -5.19 -8.39 -6.70
CA LYS A 64 -4.62 -9.21 -7.79
C LYS A 64 -3.09 -9.29 -7.68
N GLU A 65 -2.42 -8.16 -7.44
CA GLU A 65 -0.97 -8.13 -7.20
C GLU A 65 -0.58 -9.04 -6.03
N HIS A 66 -1.29 -8.94 -4.90
CA HIS A 66 -1.05 -9.79 -3.71
C HIS A 66 -1.23 -11.28 -4.00
N THR A 67 -2.23 -11.64 -4.79
CA THR A 67 -2.51 -13.03 -5.14
C THR A 67 -1.44 -13.62 -6.08
N TRP A 68 -1.06 -12.88 -7.12
CA TRP A 68 -0.28 -13.43 -8.21
C TRP A 68 1.22 -13.18 -8.14
N LEU A 69 1.68 -12.05 -7.59
CA LEU A 69 3.11 -11.72 -7.56
C LEU A 69 3.96 -12.72 -6.78
N PRO A 70 3.55 -13.27 -5.62
CA PRO A 70 4.32 -14.30 -4.94
C PRO A 70 4.56 -15.56 -5.80
N VAL A 71 3.60 -15.87 -6.68
CA VAL A 71 3.63 -17.05 -7.57
C VAL A 71 4.41 -16.75 -8.86
N LEU A 72 4.35 -15.52 -9.36
CA LEU A 72 5.01 -15.10 -10.59
C LEU A 72 6.47 -14.71 -10.36
N ALA A 73 6.79 -14.02 -9.26
CA ALA A 73 8.12 -13.43 -9.02
C ALA A 73 9.28 -14.43 -9.14
N PRO A 74 9.21 -15.68 -8.63
CA PRO A 74 10.30 -16.65 -8.77
C PRO A 74 10.54 -17.12 -10.21
N ARG A 75 9.59 -16.85 -11.12
CA ARG A 75 9.62 -17.28 -12.52
C ARG A 75 9.99 -16.16 -13.48
N LEU A 76 10.19 -14.94 -12.99
CA LEU A 76 10.53 -13.79 -13.81
C LEU A 76 12.05 -13.64 -13.91
N PRO A 77 12.58 -13.18 -15.06
CA PRO A 77 14.02 -13.03 -15.27
C PRO A 77 14.63 -11.88 -14.48
N LEU A 78 13.82 -10.98 -13.92
CA LEU A 78 14.24 -9.84 -13.12
C LEU A 78 13.48 -9.79 -11.80
N PRO A 79 14.10 -9.30 -10.71
CA PRO A 79 13.42 -9.10 -9.45
C PRO A 79 12.23 -8.16 -9.60
N VAL A 80 11.10 -8.53 -9.01
CA VAL A 80 9.91 -7.69 -8.92
C VAL A 80 9.49 -7.53 -7.46
N PRO A 81 8.81 -6.42 -7.10
CA PRO A 81 8.25 -6.28 -5.76
C PRO A 81 7.27 -7.40 -5.46
N VAL A 82 7.42 -8.04 -4.30
CA VAL A 82 6.48 -9.05 -3.79
C VAL A 82 5.74 -8.47 -2.58
N PRO A 83 4.40 -8.41 -2.60
CA PRO A 83 3.62 -7.94 -1.46
C PRO A 83 3.87 -8.77 -0.20
N GLN A 84 4.29 -8.12 0.89
CA GLN A 84 4.66 -8.78 2.15
C GLN A 84 3.53 -8.83 3.17
N ARG A 85 2.62 -7.86 3.11
CA ARG A 85 1.50 -7.66 4.03
C ARG A 85 0.33 -7.10 3.24
N LEU A 86 -0.88 -7.40 3.70
CA LEU A 86 -2.11 -6.89 3.16
C LEU A 86 -2.93 -6.27 4.29
N GLY A 87 -3.35 -5.02 4.10
CA GLY A 87 -4.30 -4.38 5.01
C GLY A 87 -5.74 -4.73 4.66
N ALA A 88 -6.65 -4.48 5.60
CA ALA A 88 -8.09 -4.56 5.42
C ALA A 88 -8.73 -3.16 5.50
N PRO A 89 -9.89 -2.97 4.83
CA PRO A 89 -10.78 -1.84 5.05
C PRO A 89 -11.03 -1.55 6.54
N SER A 90 -11.11 -0.28 6.89
CA SER A 90 -11.39 0.20 8.24
C SER A 90 -12.24 1.47 8.22
N ALA A 91 -12.80 1.86 9.36
CA ALA A 91 -13.57 3.11 9.44
C ALA A 91 -12.77 4.36 9.03
N GLY A 92 -11.44 4.35 9.25
CA GLY A 92 -10.56 5.47 8.87
C GLY A 92 -10.06 5.41 7.43
N PHE A 93 -10.24 4.27 6.74
CA PHE A 93 -9.84 4.06 5.36
C PHE A 93 -10.58 2.82 4.81
N PRO A 94 -11.72 3.01 4.12
CA PRO A 94 -12.61 1.93 3.70
C PRO A 94 -12.09 1.15 2.50
#